data_AF-A0AAQ3QAD4-F1
#
_entry.id   AF-A0AAQ3QAD4-F1
#
_cell.length_a   1.000
_cell.length_b   1.000
_cell.length_c   1.000
_cell.angle_alpha   90.00
_cell.angle_beta   90.00
_cell.angle_gamma   90.00
#
_symmetry.space_group_name_H-M   'P 1'
#
loop_
_entity.id
_entity.type
_entity.pdbx_description
1 polymer ?
#
loop_
_entity_poly.entity_id
_entity_poly.type
_entity_poly.pdbx_seq_one_letter_code
_entity_poly.pdbx_strand_id
1 'polypeptide(L)'
;MLATGNRWNLIGSEIVKASFSLKAELESIWYGLDNVRKKNLDKVLVFSDCKEAVDMLNGMKIIPWKLKMLVENILNLGRSLNVNCWYFINMEDNMIAHAAARNALYGRTSGI
;
A
#
# COMPACT_ATOMS: atom_id res chain seq x y z
N MET A 1 20.37 25.09 43.39
CA MET A 1 19.26 24.49 42.60
C MET A 1 19.58 24.67 41.12
N LEU A 2 20.22 23.67 40.51
CA LEU A 2 20.44 23.63 39.06
C LEU A 2 19.37 22.69 38.49
N ALA A 3 18.30 23.26 37.93
CA ALA A 3 17.38 22.51 37.11
C ALA A 3 18.06 22.27 35.75
N THR A 4 18.83 21.19 35.65
CA THR A 4 19.25 20.63 34.36
C THR A 4 18.01 20.04 33.70
N GLY A 5 17.24 20.90 33.04
CA GLY A 5 16.19 20.48 32.13
C GLY A 5 16.84 19.82 30.92
N ASN A 6 17.05 18.51 31.01
CA ASN A 6 17.30 17.67 29.84
C ASN A 6 16.13 17.85 28.88
N ARG A 7 16.31 18.76 27.91
CA ARG A 7 15.55 18.74 26.65
C ARG A 7 15.97 17.48 25.93
N TRP A 8 15.33 16.36 26.30
CA TRP A 8 15.09 15.31 25.32
C TRP A 8 14.21 15.95 24.26
N ASN A 9 14.87 16.44 23.20
CA ASN A 9 14.22 16.61 21.92
C ASN A 9 13.63 15.24 21.59
N LEU A 10 12.32 15.11 21.79
CA LEU A 10 11.51 14.00 21.34
C LEU A 10 11.52 14.05 19.80
N ILE A 11 12.65 13.63 19.21
CA ILE A 11 12.79 13.18 17.83
C ILE A 11 12.13 11.79 17.74
N GLY A 12 10.89 11.70 18.21
CA GLY A 12 10.20 10.45 18.50
C GLY A 12 8.70 10.50 18.20
N SER A 13 8.13 11.67 17.90
CA SER A 13 6.73 11.81 17.48
C SER A 13 6.54 11.76 15.96
N GLU A 14 7.63 11.76 15.19
CA GLU A 14 7.63 11.57 13.73
C GLU A 14 8.24 10.22 13.34
N ILE A 15 8.00 9.17 14.15
CA ILE A 15 7.81 7.87 13.50
C ILE A 15 6.55 8.05 12.68
N VAL A 16 6.77 8.51 11.45
CA VAL A 16 5.83 8.49 10.34
C VAL A 16 5.12 7.14 10.43
N LYS A 17 3.92 7.15 11.02
CA LYS A 17 2.93 6.13 10.70
C LYS A 17 2.77 6.31 9.21
N ALA A 18 3.50 5.53 8.44
CA ALA A 18 3.37 5.44 7.00
C ALA A 18 2.04 4.75 6.72
N SER A 19 0.94 5.36 7.17
CA SER A 19 -0.36 5.16 6.57
C SER A 19 -0.25 5.82 5.21
N PHE A 20 0.10 5.02 4.22
CA PHE A 20 -0.02 5.46 2.85
C PHE A 20 -1.48 5.86 2.61
N SER A 21 -1.70 6.92 1.85
CA SER A 21 -3.06 7.30 1.48
C SER A 21 -3.74 6.11 0.78
N LEU A 22 -5.05 5.93 0.93
CA LEU A 22 -5.81 4.88 0.23
C LEU A 22 -5.51 4.83 -1.28
N LYS A 23 -5.28 6.01 -1.90
CA LYS A 23 -4.86 6.10 -3.30
C LYS A 23 -3.52 5.40 -3.54
N ALA A 24 -2.53 5.62 -2.68
CA ALA A 24 -1.22 4.99 -2.78
C ALA A 24 -1.29 3.47 -2.56
N GLU A 25 -2.18 2.99 -1.68
CA GLU A 25 -2.45 1.55 -1.51
C GLU A 25 -3.07 0.93 -2.77
N LEU A 26 -4.01 1.61 -3.41
CA LEU A 26 -4.59 1.14 -4.68
C LEU A 26 -3.57 1.20 -5.82
N GLU A 27 -2.74 2.25 -5.88
CA GLU A 27 -1.66 2.36 -6.87
C GLU A 27 -0.62 1.24 -6.68
N SER A 28 -0.26 0.89 -5.44
CA SER A 28 0.68 -0.19 -5.16
C SER A 28 0.15 -1.55 -5.65
N ILE A 29 -1.14 -1.82 -5.43
CA ILE A 29 -1.83 -3.01 -5.96
C ILE A 29 -1.79 -3.00 -7.49
N TRP A 30 -2.11 -1.87 -8.14
CA TRP A 30 -2.06 -1.76 -9.59
C TRP A 30 -0.67 -2.04 -10.15
N TYR A 31 0.38 -1.45 -9.57
CA TYR A 31 1.77 -1.69 -9.97
C TYR A 31 2.19 -3.16 -9.77
N GLY A 32 1.74 -3.78 -8.67
CA GLY A 32 1.96 -5.21 -8.42
C GLY A 32 1.40 -6.07 -9.54
N LEU A 33 0.14 -5.85 -9.91
CA LEU A 33 -0.52 -6.56 -11.01
C LEU A 33 0.14 -6.29 -12.36
N ASP A 34 0.53 -5.05 -12.66
CA ASP A 34 1.19 -4.71 -13.92
C ASP A 34 2.54 -5.42 -14.07
N ASN A 35 3.30 -5.53 -12.96
CA ASN A 35 4.53 -6.31 -12.94
C ASN A 35 4.29 -7.80 -13.15
N VAL A 36 3.20 -8.35 -12.60
CA VAL A 36 2.83 -9.75 -12.84
C VAL A 36 2.44 -9.97 -14.30
N ARG A 37 1.65 -9.07 -14.89
CA ARG A 37 1.32 -9.08 -16.32
C ARG A 37 2.57 -9.08 -17.19
N LYS A 38 3.54 -8.20 -16.91
CA LYS A 38 4.82 -8.12 -17.64
C LYS A 38 5.65 -9.40 -17.56
N LYS A 39 5.42 -10.23 -16.53
CA LYS A 39 6.09 -11.52 -16.32
C LYS A 39 5.29 -12.71 -16.87
N ASN A 40 4.14 -12.49 -17.51
CA ASN A 40 3.27 -13.52 -18.08
C ASN A 40 2.87 -14.63 -17.09
N LEU A 41 2.58 -14.27 -15.83
CA LEU A 41 2.02 -15.22 -14.85
C LEU A 41 0.49 -15.19 -14.91
N ASP A 42 -0.16 -16.34 -14.73
CA ASP A 42 -1.57 -16.55 -15.07
C ASP A 42 -2.48 -16.96 -13.89
N LYS A 43 -1.94 -17.02 -12.67
CA LYS A 43 -2.70 -17.28 -11.43
C LYS A 43 -2.13 -16.45 -10.28
N VAL A 44 -2.87 -15.42 -9.87
CA VAL A 44 -2.36 -14.42 -8.93
C VAL A 44 -3.26 -14.35 -7.71
N LEU A 45 -2.65 -14.45 -6.54
CA LEU A 45 -3.28 -14.12 -5.26
C LEU A 45 -2.79 -12.74 -4.83
N VAL A 46 -3.70 -11.88 -4.40
CA VAL A 46 -3.38 -10.51 -3.98
C VAL A 46 -3.71 -10.35 -2.51
N PHE A 47 -2.70 -9.97 -1.74
CA PHE A 47 -2.80 -9.70 -0.31
C PHE A 47 -2.52 -8.22 -0.04
N SER A 48 -3.28 -7.60 0.84
CA SER A 48 -3.07 -6.23 1.29
C SER A 48 -3.50 -6.09 2.75
N ASP A 49 -2.78 -5.28 3.52
CA ASP A 49 -3.16 -4.88 4.87
C ASP A 49 -4.00 -3.60 4.90
N CYS A 50 -4.31 -3.03 3.73
CA CYS A 50 -5.28 -1.96 3.61
C CYS A 50 -6.70 -2.53 3.49
N LYS A 51 -7.36 -2.79 4.63
CA LYS A 51 -8.74 -3.30 4.67
C LYS A 51 -9.69 -2.49 3.80
N GLU A 52 -9.55 -1.17 3.82
CA GLU A 52 -10.40 -0.28 3.02
C GLU A 52 -10.25 -0.51 1.51
N ALA A 53 -9.02 -0.70 1.01
CA ALA A 53 -8.79 -1.03 -0.39
C ALA A 53 -9.37 -2.40 -0.74
N VAL A 54 -9.14 -3.41 0.11
CA VAL A 54 -9.66 -4.77 -0.07
C VAL A 54 -11.19 -4.78 -0.12
N ASP A 55 -11.85 -4.07 0.80
CA ASP A 55 -13.31 -4.00 0.83
C ASP A 55 -13.88 -3.30 -0.42
N MET A 56 -13.19 -2.28 -0.96
CA MET A 56 -13.58 -1.65 -2.23
C MET A 56 -13.43 -2.61 -3.42
N LEU A 57 -12.32 -3.34 -3.50
CA LEU A 57 -12.03 -4.26 -4.60
C LEU A 57 -12.95 -5.50 -4.59
N ASN A 58 -13.40 -5.93 -3.41
CA ASN A 58 -14.41 -6.98 -3.26
C ASN A 58 -15.86 -6.46 -3.42
N GLY A 59 -16.07 -5.16 -3.67
CA GLY A 59 -17.41 -4.57 -3.81
C GLY A 59 -18.20 -4.45 -2.50
N MET A 60 -17.54 -4.62 -1.35
CA MET A 60 -18.14 -4.49 -0.01
C MET A 60 -18.22 -3.03 0.46
N LYS A 61 -17.47 -2.12 -0.19
CA LYS A 61 -17.44 -0.68 0.13
C LYS A 61 -17.67 0.17 -1.10
N ILE A 62 -18.39 1.28 -0.93
CA ILE A 62 -18.62 2.28 -1.99
C ILE A 62 -17.29 2.91 -2.40
N ILE A 63 -17.05 2.96 -3.71
CA ILE A 63 -15.83 3.55 -4.28
C ILE A 63 -16.00 5.07 -4.43
N PRO A 64 -15.13 5.89 -3.82
CA PRO A 64 -15.14 7.33 -4.03
C PRO A 64 -14.92 7.68 -5.50
N TRP A 65 -15.66 8.66 -6.03
CA TRP A 65 -15.61 9.04 -7.45
C TRP A 65 -14.19 9.34 -7.95
N LYS A 66 -13.34 9.95 -7.09
CA LYS A 66 -11.92 10.26 -7.39
C LYS A 66 -11.05 9.02 -7.61
N LEU A 67 -11.46 7.87 -7.08
CA LEU A 67 -10.73 6.60 -7.16
C LEU A 67 -11.39 5.60 -8.11
N LYS A 68 -12.57 5.92 -8.65
CA LYS A 68 -13.38 5.01 -9.47
C LYS A 68 -12.61 4.43 -10.65
N MET A 69 -11.97 5.28 -11.46
CA MET A 69 -11.17 4.81 -12.61
C MET A 69 -9.99 3.92 -12.17
N LEU A 70 -9.33 4.26 -11.06
CA LEU A 70 -8.19 3.46 -10.55
C LEU A 70 -8.66 2.06 -10.12
N VAL A 71 -9.76 1.99 -9.37
CA VAL A 71 -10.35 0.72 -8.96
C VAL A 71 -10.82 -0.10 -10.17
N GLU A 72 -11.48 0.52 -11.15
CA GLU A 72 -11.90 -0.17 -12.38
C GLU A 72 -10.70 -0.73 -13.17
N ASN A 73 -9.60 0.02 -13.25
CA ASN A 73 -8.36 -0.44 -13.89
C ASN A 73 -7.75 -1.64 -13.15
N ILE A 74 -7.72 -1.60 -11.81
CA ILE A 74 -7.24 -2.72 -10.98
C ILE A 74 -8.10 -3.96 -11.21
N LEU A 75 -9.43 -3.81 -11.20
CA LEU A 75 -10.35 -4.93 -11.41
C LEU A 75 -10.21 -5.53 -12.82
N ASN A 76 -10.10 -4.69 -13.85
CA ASN A 76 -9.90 -5.16 -15.23
C ASN A 76 -8.58 -5.91 -15.40
N LEU A 77 -7.49 -5.39 -14.82
CA LEU A 77 -6.20 -6.05 -14.84
C LEU A 77 -6.22 -7.35 -14.02
N GLY A 78 -6.84 -7.35 -12.85
CA GLY A 78 -7.03 -8.53 -12.01
C GLY A 78 -7.78 -9.65 -12.74
N ARG A 79 -8.86 -9.32 -13.47
CA ARG A 79 -9.58 -10.28 -14.32
C ARG A 79 -8.69 -10.90 -15.39
N SER A 80 -7.84 -10.11 -16.04
CA SER A 80 -6.89 -10.62 -17.04
C SER A 80 -5.83 -11.57 -16.46
N LEU A 81 -5.62 -11.54 -15.13
CA LEU A 81 -4.66 -12.33 -14.38
C LEU A 81 -5.32 -13.41 -13.51
N ASN A 82 -6.61 -13.69 -13.74
CA ASN A 82 -7.41 -14.66 -12.97
C ASN A 82 -7.42 -14.41 -11.44
N VAL A 83 -7.39 -13.13 -11.02
CA VAL A 83 -7.58 -12.75 -9.62
C VAL A 83 -9.07 -12.88 -9.29
N ASN A 84 -9.41 -13.88 -8.49
CA ASN A 84 -10.80 -14.16 -8.10
C ASN A 84 -11.23 -13.41 -6.84
N CYS A 85 -10.28 -13.01 -6.01
CA CYS A 85 -10.53 -12.44 -4.69
C CYS A 85 -9.33 -11.63 -4.21
N TRP A 86 -9.62 -10.67 -3.33
CA TRP A 86 -8.63 -9.78 -2.71
C TRP A 86 -8.61 -10.06 -1.21
N TYR A 87 -7.43 -10.39 -0.67
CA TYR A 87 -7.30 -10.86 0.70
C TYR A 87 -6.77 -9.76 1.62
N PHE A 88 -7.49 -9.55 2.72
CA PHE A 88 -6.97 -8.76 3.83
C PHE A 88 -6.03 -9.62 4.68
N ILE A 89 -4.84 -9.09 4.98
CA ILE A 89 -3.87 -9.69 5.90
C ILE A 89 -3.42 -8.66 6.93
N ASN A 90 -2.80 -9.10 8.03
CA ASN A 90 -2.24 -8.16 8.98
C ASN A 90 -0.98 -7.51 8.42
N MET A 91 -0.66 -6.29 8.88
CA MET A 91 0.54 -5.56 8.47
C MET A 91 1.83 -6.37 8.67
N GLU A 92 1.90 -7.16 9.75
CA GLU A 92 3.03 -8.02 10.09
C GLU A 92 3.28 -9.08 9.00
N ASP A 93 2.22 -9.61 8.39
CA ASP A 93 2.31 -10.57 7.29
C ASP A 93 2.68 -9.88 5.95
N ASN A 94 2.49 -8.57 5.86
CA ASN A 94 2.78 -7.75 4.67
C ASN A 94 4.10 -6.96 4.79
N MET A 95 4.99 -7.34 5.72
CA MET A 95 6.21 -6.58 6.04
C MET A 95 7.13 -6.34 4.84
N ILE A 96 7.22 -7.30 3.90
CA ILE A 96 8.07 -7.18 2.72
C ILE A 96 7.60 -6.04 1.81
N ALA A 97 6.28 -5.94 1.58
CA ALA A 97 5.70 -4.87 0.77
C ALA A 97 5.90 -3.50 1.44
N HIS A 98 5.71 -3.44 2.76
CA HIS A 98 6.00 -2.23 3.56
C HIS A 98 7.45 -1.79 3.46
N ALA A 99 8.39 -2.72 3.58
CA ALA A 99 9.81 -2.43 3.44
C ALA A 99 10.15 -1.90 2.03
N ALA A 100 9.58 -2.50 0.98
CA ALA A 100 9.77 -2.05 -0.39
C ALA A 100 9.22 -0.63 -0.62
N ALA A 101 8.01 -0.34 -0.15
CA ALA A 101 7.41 0.99 -0.25
C ALA A 101 8.20 2.05 0.52
N ARG A 102 8.68 1.70 1.72
CA ARG A 102 9.52 2.57 2.55
C ARG A 102 10.86 2.88 1.86
N ASN A 103 11.52 1.87 1.29
CA ASN A 103 12.77 2.07 0.56
C ASN A 103 12.57 2.96 -0.68
N ALA A 104 11.42 2.86 -1.37
CA ALA A 104 11.11 3.75 -2.48
C ALA A 104 10.92 5.22 -2.05
N LEU A 105 10.36 5.47 -0.86
CA LEU A 105 10.21 6.81 -0.30
C LEU A 105 11.58 7.43 0.05
N TYR A 106 12.41 6.72 0.81
CA TYR A 106 13.71 7.25 1.27
C TYR A 106 14.83 7.17 0.23
N GLY A 107 14.73 6.26 -0.74
CA GLY A 107 15.64 6.20 -1.88
C GLY A 107 15.55 7.45 -2.76
N ARG A 108 14.40 8.13 -2.79
CA ARG A 108 14.23 9.40 -3.52
C ARG A 108 14.85 10.60 -2.83
N THR A 109 15.02 10.58 -1.52
CA THR A 109 15.64 11.70 -0.75
C THR A 109 17.16 11.63 -0.70
N SER A 110 17.75 10.51 -1.13
CA SER A 110 19.21 10.26 -1.04
C SER A 110 19.94 10.45 -2.39
N GLY A 111 19.23 10.92 -3.42
CA GLY A 111 19.77 11.18 -4.75
C GLY A 111 19.86 12.67 -5.09
N ILE A 112 20.45 13.47 -4.19
CA ILE A 112 20.90 14.84 -4.43
C ILE A 112 22.43 14.82 -4.54
#